data_AF-A0A2M8PLI1-F1
#
_entry.id   AF-A0A2M8PLI1-F1
#
_cell.length_a   1.000
_cell.length_b   1.000
_cell.length_c   1.000
_cell.angle_alpha   90.00
_cell.angle_beta   90.00
_cell.angle_gamma   90.00
#
_symmetry.space_group_name_H-M   'P 1'
#
loop_
_entity.id
_entity.type
_entity.pdbx_description
1 polymer ?
#
loop_
_entity_poly.entity_id
_entity_poly.type
_entity_poly.pdbx_seq_one_letter_code
_entity_poly.pdbx_strand_id
1 'polypeptide(L)'
;MIVAISDAIKKEAVNAGLEVVTIPNGVDTKRFKPISFRERQQRRQDLQLPPTGKLLFYSGRLVARKRVDILLRALPDILDAHPDSY
;
A
#
# COMPACT_ATOMS: atom_id res chain seq x y z
N MET A 1 -12.08 16.62 -23.04
CA MET A 1 -11.28 15.40 -22.83
C MET A 1 -11.43 14.97 -21.38
N ILE A 2 -12.01 13.80 -21.12
CA ILE A 2 -12.18 13.25 -19.77
C ILE A 2 -11.03 12.29 -19.50
N VAL A 3 -10.46 12.36 -18.29
CA VAL A 3 -9.33 11.54 -17.86
C VAL A 3 -9.74 10.70 -16.67
N ALA A 4 -9.48 9.39 -16.74
CA ALA A 4 -9.61 8.48 -15.62
C ALA A 4 -8.24 8.09 -15.07
N ILE A 5 -8.12 7.98 -13.74
CA ILE A 5 -6.86 7.60 -13.08
C ILE A 5 -6.60 6.09 -13.05
N SER A 6 -7.54 5.28 -13.53
CA SER A 6 -7.44 3.82 -13.60
C SER A 6 -8.43 3.25 -14.61
N ASP A 7 -8.18 2.03 -15.07
CA ASP A 7 -9.07 1.35 -16.02
C ASP A 7 -10.42 0.95 -15.39
N ALA A 8 -10.47 0.75 -14.07
CA ALA A 8 -11.73 0.52 -13.36
C ALA A 8 -12.67 1.73 -13.50
N ILE A 9 -12.15 2.94 -13.27
CA ILE A 9 -12.92 4.19 -13.42
C ILE A 9 -13.25 4.46 -14.90
N LYS A 10 -12.32 4.16 -15.82
CA LYS A 10 -12.60 4.27 -17.25
C LYS A 10 -13.77 3.38 -17.66
N LYS A 11 -13.83 2.14 -17.15
CA LYS A 11 -14.94 1.22 -17.43
C LYS A 11 -16.28 1.78 -16.96
N GLU A 12 -16.33 2.35 -15.75
CA GLU A 12 -17.53 3.01 -15.24
C GLU A 12 -17.95 4.20 -16.11
N ALA A 13 -17.00 5.03 -16.56
CA ALA A 13 -17.29 6.18 -17.40
C ALA A 13 -17.74 5.80 -18.83
N VAL A 14 -17.13 4.78 -19.43
CA VAL A 14 -17.55 4.24 -20.74
C VAL A 14 -18.96 3.65 -20.65
N ASN A 15 -19.29 2.94 -19.58
CA ASN A 15 -20.65 2.45 -19.34
C ASN A 15 -21.68 3.57 -19.19
N ALA A 16 -21.24 4.76 -18.78
CA ALA A 16 -22.05 5.97 -18.73
C ALA A 16 -22.09 6.76 -20.07
N GLY A 17 -21.51 6.22 -21.15
CA GLY A 17 -21.50 6.84 -22.48
C GLY A 17 -20.44 7.93 -22.67
N LEU A 18 -19.42 7.97 -21.81
CA LEU A 18 -18.36 8.99 -21.87
C LEU A 18 -17.12 8.47 -22.62
N GLU A 19 -16.55 9.33 -23.47
CA GLU A 19 -15.23 9.09 -24.05
C GLU A 19 -14.13 9.51 -23.07
N VAL A 20 -13.32 8.52 -22.64
CA VAL A 20 -12.33 8.69 -21.57
C VAL A 20 -11.00 8.06 -21.92
N VAL A 21 -9.91 8.78 -21.60
CA VAL A 21 -8.54 8.24 -21.66
C VAL A 21 -8.03 7.94 -20.25
N THR A 22 -7.24 6.88 -20.09
CA THR A 22 -6.64 6.55 -18.78
C THR A 22 -5.28 7.25 -18.65
N ILE A 23 -5.09 8.04 -17.58
CA ILE A 23 -3.78 8.57 -17.17
C ILE A 23 -3.63 8.31 -15.67
N PRO A 24 -2.82 7.33 -15.23
CA PRO A 24 -2.65 7.02 -13.83
C PRO A 24 -1.85 8.09 -13.08
N ASN A 25 -2.01 8.15 -11.76
CA ASN A 25 -1.19 9.01 -10.92
C ASN A 25 0.28 8.54 -10.93
N GLY A 26 1.20 9.49 -11.07
CA GLY A 26 2.63 9.23 -10.97
C GLY A 26 3.11 9.06 -9.51
N VAL A 27 4.33 8.53 -9.37
CA VAL A 27 5.07 8.49 -8.10
C VAL A 27 6.47 9.04 -8.33
N ASP A 28 7.00 9.80 -7.37
CA ASP A 28 8.37 10.30 -7.42
C ASP A 28 9.36 9.14 -7.16
N THR A 29 9.96 8.61 -8.22
CA THR A 29 10.90 7.49 -8.15
C THR A 29 12.28 7.87 -7.60
N LYS A 30 12.59 9.17 -7.46
CA LYS A 30 13.81 9.62 -6.76
C LYS A 30 13.63 9.53 -5.25
N ARG A 31 12.42 9.82 -4.78
CA ARG A 31 12.02 9.73 -3.37
C ARG A 31 11.62 8.31 -2.95
N PHE A 32 10.77 7.65 -3.74
CA PHE A 32 10.27 6.30 -3.47
C PHE A 32 11.08 5.28 -4.26
N LYS A 33 12.16 4.82 -3.63
CA LYS A 33 13.07 3.83 -4.20
C LYS A 33 13.52 2.84 -3.12
N PRO A 34 13.96 1.63 -3.50
CA PRO A 34 14.60 0.71 -2.58
C PRO A 34 15.79 1.38 -1.88
N ILE A 35 15.94 1.10 -0.59
CA ILE A 35 17.09 1.52 0.22
C ILE A 35 18.07 0.35 0.37
N SER A 36 19.33 0.66 0.67
CA SER A 36 20.35 -0.36 0.96
C SER A 36 20.01 -1.17 2.20
N PHE A 37 20.62 -2.35 2.34
CA PHE A 37 20.48 -3.18 3.54
C PHE A 37 20.87 -2.41 4.82
N ARG A 38 21.96 -1.64 4.77
CA ARG A 38 22.44 -0.82 5.90
C ARG A 38 21.42 0.24 6.29
N GLU A 39 20.86 0.96 5.32
CA GLU A 39 19.81 1.95 5.59
C GLU A 39 18.57 1.29 6.17
N ARG A 40 18.17 0.11 5.68
CA ARG A 40 17.03 -0.63 6.23
C ARG A 40 17.25 -1.01 7.69
N GLN A 41 18.44 -1.48 8.05
CA GLN A 41 18.80 -1.81 9.44
C GLN A 41 18.78 -0.56 10.32
N GLN A 42 19.36 0.56 9.86
CA GLN A 42 19.32 1.82 10.60
C GLN A 42 17.89 2.30 10.82
N ARG A 43 17.02 2.25 9.80
CA ARG A 43 15.61 2.66 9.93
C ARG A 43 14.83 1.80 10.92
N ARG A 44 15.10 0.48 10.97
CA ARG A 44 14.50 -0.40 11.98
C ARG A 44 14.93 0.03 13.38
N GLN A 45 16.21 0.32 13.59
CA GLN A 45 16.72 0.82 14.87
C GLN A 45 16.09 2.16 15.26
N ASP A 46 16.06 3.13 14.34
CA ASP A 46 15.49 4.46 14.57
C ASP A 46 14.01 4.40 14.98
N LEU A 47 13.27 3.42 14.43
CA LEU A 47 11.84 3.19 14.71
C LEU A 47 11.60 2.17 15.83
N GLN A 48 12.65 1.70 16.51
CA GLN A 48 12.57 0.67 17.54
C GLN A 48 11.86 -0.62 17.08
N LEU A 49 12.02 -0.96 15.80
CA LEU A 49 11.49 -2.17 15.19
C LEU A 49 12.47 -3.34 15.36
N PRO A 50 11.97 -4.59 15.36
CA PRO A 50 12.82 -5.77 15.40
C PRO A 50 13.88 -5.76 14.29
N PRO A 51 15.11 -6.23 14.56
CA PRO A 51 16.21 -6.21 13.58
C PRO A 51 15.97 -7.18 12.41
N THR A 52 15.18 -8.21 12.66
CA THR A 52 14.81 -9.28 11.72
C THR A 52 13.28 -9.48 11.74
N GLY A 53 12.78 -10.44 10.98
CA GLY A 53 11.34 -10.72 10.89
C GLY A 53 10.59 -9.87 9.86
N LYS A 54 9.35 -10.29 9.61
CA LYS A 54 8.46 -9.64 8.65
C LYS A 54 7.78 -8.45 9.32
N LEU A 55 7.62 -7.36 8.58
CA LEU A 55 6.87 -6.19 9.05
C LEU A 55 5.60 -6.07 8.21
N LEU A 56 4.47 -5.99 8.87
CA LEU A 56 3.22 -5.58 8.28
C LEU A 56 3.10 -4.06 8.38
N PHE A 57 2.93 -3.39 7.24
CA PHE A 57 2.86 -1.93 7.21
C PHE A 57 1.62 -1.48 6.46
N TYR A 58 0.90 -0.54 7.07
CA TYR A 58 -0.22 0.16 6.45
C TYR A 58 0.04 1.67 6.47
N SER A 59 -0.16 2.32 5.32
CA SER A 59 -0.15 3.77 5.21
C SER A 59 -1.40 4.24 4.47
N GLY A 60 -2.20 5.06 5.14
CA GLY A 60 -3.44 5.59 4.62
C GLY A 60 -4.33 6.18 5.71
N ARG A 61 -5.43 6.82 5.29
CA ARG A 61 -6.44 7.33 6.22
C ARG A 61 -7.18 6.17 6.90
N LEU A 62 -7.39 6.27 8.21
CA LEU A 62 -8.23 5.34 8.97
C LEU A 62 -9.71 5.66 8.74
N VAL A 63 -10.23 5.22 7.59
CA VAL A 63 -11.63 5.37 7.21
C VAL A 63 -12.19 4.02 6.75
N ALA A 64 -13.49 3.78 6.94
CA ALA A 64 -14.14 2.50 6.66
C ALA A 64 -13.81 1.96 5.25
N ARG A 65 -13.80 2.82 4.23
CA ARG A 65 -13.48 2.43 2.84
C ARG A 65 -12.08 1.83 2.66
N LYS A 66 -11.13 2.13 3.56
CA LYS A 66 -9.76 1.60 3.52
C LYS A 66 -9.61 0.24 4.18
N ARG A 67 -10.64 -0.22 4.91
CA ARG A 67 -10.79 -1.58 5.42
C ARG A 67 -9.63 -2.10 6.27
N VAL A 68 -9.03 -1.23 7.09
CA VAL A 68 -7.99 -1.62 8.06
C VAL A 68 -8.52 -2.63 9.09
N ASP A 69 -9.83 -2.63 9.34
CA ASP A 69 -10.51 -3.66 10.14
C ASP A 69 -10.30 -5.08 9.60
N ILE A 70 -10.23 -5.25 8.27
CA ILE A 70 -9.92 -6.56 7.68
C ILE A 70 -8.50 -6.98 8.02
N LEU A 71 -7.54 -6.04 7.90
CA LEU A 71 -6.14 -6.30 8.24
C LEU A 71 -6.01 -6.78 9.69
N LEU A 72 -6.68 -6.11 10.61
CA LEU A 72 -6.66 -6.45 12.04
C LEU A 72 -7.31 -7.81 12.33
N ARG A 73 -8.43 -8.14 11.66
CA ARG A 73 -9.08 -9.46 11.84
C ARG A 73 -8.24 -10.61 11.27
N ALA A 74 -7.40 -10.35 10.26
CA ALA A 74 -6.52 -11.35 9.69
C ALA A 74 -5.19 -11.52 10.45
N LEU A 75 -4.86 -10.61 11.38
CA LEU A 75 -3.61 -10.68 12.14
C LEU A 75 -3.40 -12.01 12.89
N PRO A 76 -4.40 -12.60 13.56
CA PRO A 76 -4.23 -13.90 14.23
C PRO A 76 -3.76 -14.99 13.27
N ASP A 77 -4.44 -15.14 12.13
CA ASP A 77 -4.08 -16.14 11.10
C ASP A 77 -2.67 -15.90 10.56
N ILE A 78 -2.26 -14.63 10.41
CA ILE A 78 -0.91 -14.26 9.97
C ILE A 78 0.12 -14.65 11.03
N LEU A 79 -0.15 -14.38 12.31
CA LEU A 79 0.77 -14.70 13.41
C LEU A 79 0.89 -16.21 13.63
N ASP A 80 -0.20 -16.96 13.43
CA ASP A 80 -0.17 -18.43 13.48
C ASP A 80 0.73 -19.01 12.38
N ALA A 81 0.63 -18.48 11.14
CA ALA A 81 1.45 -18.92 10.01
C ALA A 81 2.88 -18.36 10.01
N HIS A 82 3.07 -17.16 10.57
CA HIS A 82 4.31 -16.41 10.60
C HIS A 82 4.53 -15.74 11.97
N PRO A 83 4.95 -16.51 12.98
CA PRO A 83 5.11 -16.01 14.36
C PRO A 83 6.13 -14.88 14.51
N ASP A 84 6.99 -14.67 13.52
CA ASP A 84 8.00 -13.61 13.44
C ASP A 84 7.51 -12.35 12.70
N SER A 85 6.20 -12.23 12.48
CA SER A 85 5.58 -11.03 11.89
C SER A 85 5.24 -10.00 12.97
N TYR A 86 5.51 -8.74 12.67
CA TYR A 86 5.25 -7.59 13.54
C TYR A 86 4.44 -6.51 12.83
#